data_AF-A0A395LMH3-F1
#
_entry.id   AF-A0A395LMH3-F1
#
_cell.length_a   1.000
_cell.length_b   1.000
_cell.length_c   1.000
_cell.angle_alpha   90.00
_cell.angle_beta   90.00
_cell.angle_gamma   90.00
#
_symmetry.space_group_name_H-M   'P 1'
#
loop_
_entity.id
_entity.type
_entity.pdbx_description
1 polymer ?
#
loop_
_entity_poly.entity_id
_entity_poly.type
_entity_poly.pdbx_seq_one_letter_code
_entity_poly.pdbx_strand_id
1 'polypeptide(L)'
;MNGPLDWIASIGTIIAASLIAFDMGRRATAWGFVLFCAVAMLWVYIGLTSDAIPLAAMNAVLLLINAWGVWQYWFHPKNRSDKAPSGARQT
;
A
#
# COMPACT_ATOMS: atom_id res chain seq x y z
N MET A 1 17.43 10.61 -14.08
CA MET A 1 17.16 10.11 -12.72
C MET A 1 18.18 10.73 -11.80
N ASN A 2 17.77 11.65 -10.92
CA ASN A 2 18.51 12.39 -9.86
C ASN A 2 17.72 13.65 -9.41
N GLY A 3 16.44 13.77 -9.79
CA GLY A 3 15.61 14.93 -9.45
C GLY A 3 15.01 14.82 -8.04
N PRO A 4 14.54 15.93 -7.45
CA PRO A 4 13.84 15.90 -6.15
C PRO A 4 12.66 14.92 -6.11
N LEU A 5 11.97 14.74 -7.24
CA LEU A 5 10.86 13.79 -7.38
C LEU A 5 11.29 12.34 -7.17
N ASP A 6 12.48 11.94 -7.64
CA ASP A 6 12.99 10.58 -7.50
C ASP A 6 13.28 10.25 -6.04
N TRP A 7 13.83 11.21 -5.29
CA TRP A 7 14.07 11.09 -3.85
C TRP A 7 12.77 11.02 -3.06
N ILE A 8 11.81 11.88 -3.38
CA ILE A 8 10.48 11.87 -2.75
C ILE A 8 9.78 10.53 -3.03
N ALA A 9 9.82 10.04 -4.27
CA ALA A 9 9.25 8.75 -4.64
C ALA A 9 9.92 7.61 -3.86
N SER A 10 11.25 7.62 -3.77
CA SER A 10 12.01 6.59 -3.06
C SER A 10 11.70 6.57 -1.56
N ILE A 11 11.77 7.71 -0.89
CA ILE A 11 11.46 7.83 0.54
C ILE A 11 9.99 7.46 0.80
N GLY A 12 9.08 7.93 -0.06
CA GLY A 12 7.66 7.58 0.02
C GLY A 12 7.44 6.07 -0.12
N THR A 13 8.18 5.40 -1.02
CA THR A 13 8.11 3.94 -1.20
C THR A 13 8.53 3.22 0.07
N ILE A 14 9.64 3.65 0.69
CA ILE A 14 10.16 3.06 1.93
C ILE A 14 9.15 3.21 3.07
N ILE A 15 8.56 4.40 3.24
CA ILE A 15 7.56 4.66 4.27
C ILE A 15 6.30 3.81 4.02
N ALA A 16 5.80 3.79 2.78
CA ALA A 16 4.61 3.01 2.43
C ALA A 16 4.82 1.50 2.67
N ALA A 17 5.96 0.97 2.22
CA ALA A 17 6.32 -0.43 2.45
C ALA A 17 6.44 -0.74 3.95
N SER A 18 7.02 0.17 4.74
CA SER A 18 7.15 0.00 6.19
C SER A 18 5.78 -0.03 6.89
N LEU A 19 4.85 0.85 6.49
CA LEU A 19 3.49 0.87 7.04
C LEU A 19 2.73 -0.43 6.76
N ILE A 20 2.91 -0.99 5.56
CA ILE A 20 2.30 -2.27 5.19
C ILE A 20 2.96 -3.41 5.98
N ALA A 21 4.30 -3.41 6.11
CA ALA A 21 5.05 -4.48 6.76
C ALA A 21 4.83 -4.54 8.28
N PHE A 22 4.69 -3.40 8.96
CA PHE A 22 4.48 -3.38 10.41
C PHE A 22 3.06 -3.80 10.84
N ASP A 23 2.09 -3.86 9.92
CA ASP A 23 0.70 -4.27 10.14
C ASP A 23 0.11 -3.83 11.51
N MET A 24 0.34 -2.57 11.92
CA MET A 24 -0.10 -2.00 13.21
C MET A 24 -1.63 -1.84 13.34
N GLY A 25 -2.38 -2.54 12.49
CA GLY A 25 -3.82 -2.56 12.43
C GLY A 25 -4.35 -2.20 11.05
N ARG A 26 -5.58 -2.65 10.79
CA ARG A 26 -6.25 -2.56 9.48
C ARG A 26 -6.25 -1.15 8.87
N ARG A 27 -6.32 -0.10 9.70
CA ARG A 27 -6.30 1.29 9.22
C ARG A 27 -4.91 1.73 8.78
N ALA A 28 -3.85 1.36 9.51
CA ALA A 28 -2.48 1.73 9.17
C ALA A 28 -2.04 1.08 7.86
N THR A 29 -2.32 -0.22 7.69
CA THR A 29 -2.01 -0.98 6.47
C THR A 29 -2.76 -0.42 5.27
N ALA A 30 -4.03 -0.03 5.44
CA ALA A 30 -4.80 0.63 4.39
C ALA A 30 -4.19 1.98 3.95
N TRP A 31 -3.78 2.81 4.92
CA TRP A 31 -3.07 4.06 4.62
C TRP A 31 -1.71 3.81 3.95
N GLY A 32 -1.02 2.72 4.32
CA GLY A 32 0.17 2.24 3.63
C GLY A 32 -0.08 1.99 2.14
N PHE A 33 -1.14 1.24 1.80
CA PHE A 33 -1.54 1.01 0.40
C PHE A 33 -1.89 2.30 -0.34
N VAL A 34 -2.62 3.23 0.29
CA VAL A 34 -2.97 4.54 -0.31
C VAL A 34 -1.71 5.35 -0.63
N LEU A 35 -0.76 5.42 0.30
CA LEU A 35 0.51 6.10 0.09
C LEU A 35 1.32 5.41 -1.02
N PHE A 36 1.33 4.08 -1.05
CA PHE A 36 2.00 3.31 -2.09
C PHE A 36 1.43 3.60 -3.48
N CYS A 37 0.11 3.77 -3.61
CA CYS A 37 -0.53 4.20 -4.86
C CYS A 37 -0.03 5.58 -5.30
N ALA A 38 0.03 6.56 -4.39
CA ALA A 38 0.51 7.91 -4.71
C ALA A 38 1.95 7.89 -5.24
N VAL A 39 2.80 7.10 -4.61
CA VAL A 39 4.21 6.94 -4.99
C VAL A 39 4.37 6.15 -6.28
N ALA A 40 3.58 5.11 -6.51
CA ALA A 40 3.58 4.35 -7.75
C ALA A 40 3.19 5.24 -8.95
N MET A 41 2.20 6.14 -8.79
CA MET A 41 1.87 7.14 -9.82
C MET A 41 3.06 8.06 -10.13
N LEU A 42 3.82 8.46 -9.11
CA LEU A 42 5.02 9.28 -9.30
C LEU A 42 6.11 8.50 -10.05
N TRP A 43 6.32 7.22 -9.74
CA TRP A 43 7.26 6.36 -10.47
C TRP A 43 6.82 6.10 -11.91
N VAL A 44 5.53 5.99 -12.19
CA VAL A 44 4.99 5.93 -13.56
C VAL A 44 5.35 7.22 -14.29
N TYR A 45 5.08 8.38 -13.70
CA TYR A 45 5.42 9.68 -14.30
C TYR A 45 6.93 9.83 -14.56
N ILE A 46 7.77 9.49 -13.58
CA ILE A 46 9.24 9.51 -13.72
C ILE A 46 9.69 8.56 -14.83
N GLY A 47 9.14 7.34 -14.87
CA GLY A 47 9.49 6.35 -15.88
C GLY A 47 9.11 6.80 -17.29
N LEU A 48 7.94 7.42 -17.47
CA LEU A 48 7.52 7.95 -18.78
C LEU A 48 8.33 9.17 -19.22
N THR A 49 8.66 10.08 -18.31
CA THR A 49 9.43 11.30 -18.62
C THR A 49 10.93 11.08 -18.76
N SER A 50 11.43 9.95 -18.26
CA SER A 50 12.85 9.55 -18.36
C SER A 50 13.10 8.45 -19.41
N ASP A 51 12.13 8.17 -20.29
CA ASP A 51 12.17 7.07 -21.29
C ASP A 51 12.46 5.68 -20.69
N ALA A 52 12.17 5.50 -19.40
CA ALA A 52 12.34 4.24 -18.67
C ALA A 52 11.02 3.45 -18.65
N ILE A 53 10.61 2.95 -19.83
CA ILE A 53 9.37 2.17 -20.02
C ILE A 53 9.24 1.01 -19.01
N PRO A 54 10.28 0.20 -18.71
CA PRO A 54 10.15 -0.90 -17.75
C PRO A 54 9.81 -0.42 -16.33
N LEU A 55 10.38 0.72 -15.90
CA LEU A 55 10.10 1.32 -14.60
C LEU A 55 8.65 1.80 -14.52
N ALA A 56 8.16 2.45 -15.57
CA ALA A 56 6.77 2.89 -15.65
C ALA A 56 5.80 1.70 -15.67
N ALA A 57 6.05 0.69 -16.50
CA ALA A 57 5.18 -0.48 -16.63
C ALA A 57 5.07 -1.26 -15.31
N MET A 58 6.20 -1.51 -14.64
CA MET A 58 6.21 -2.20 -13.34
C MET A 58 5.40 -1.42 -12.30
N ASN A 59 5.59 -0.11 -12.20
CA ASN A 59 4.87 0.71 -11.23
C ASN A 59 3.38 0.89 -11.57
N ALA A 60 3.01 0.84 -12.85
CA ALA A 60 1.60 0.81 -13.25
C ALA A 60 0.92 -0.47 -12.77
N VAL A 61 1.58 -1.62 -12.89
CA VAL A 61 1.05 -2.89 -12.34
C VAL A 61 0.98 -2.83 -10.81
N LEU A 62 2.03 -2.31 -10.14
CA LEU A 62 2.00 -2.12 -8.69
C LEU A 62 0.87 -1.19 -8.26
N LEU A 63 0.58 -0.13 -9.00
CA LEU A 63 -0.53 0.78 -8.72
C LEU A 63 -1.86 0.04 -8.71
N LEU A 64 -2.10 -0.85 -9.68
CA LEU A 64 -3.31 -1.68 -9.73
C LEU A 64 -3.40 -2.64 -8.53
N ILE A 65 -2.30 -3.31 -8.17
CA ILE A 65 -2.25 -4.22 -7.03
C ILE A 65 -2.48 -3.47 -5.71
N ASN A 66 -1.86 -2.31 -5.53
CA ASN A 66 -2.03 -1.50 -4.33
C ASN A 66 -3.46 -0.94 -4.24
N ALA A 67 -4.05 -0.50 -5.35
CA ALA A 67 -5.45 -0.08 -5.39
C ALA A 67 -6.40 -1.21 -4.97
N TRP A 68 -6.11 -2.44 -5.40
CA TRP A 68 -6.84 -3.62 -4.91
C TRP A 68 -6.65 -3.85 -3.41
N GLY A 69 -5.44 -3.67 -2.89
CA GLY A 69 -5.14 -3.73 -1.45
C GLY A 69 -5.93 -2.70 -0.64
N VAL A 70 -6.02 -1.45 -1.12
CA VAL A 70 -6.88 -0.41 -0.52
C VAL A 70 -8.33 -0.90 -0.48
N TRP A 71 -8.85 -1.39 -1.60
CA TRP A 71 -10.23 -1.87 -1.67
C TRP A 71 -10.49 -3.02 -0.70
N GLN A 72 -9.56 -3.98 -0.61
CA GLN A 72 -9.65 -5.11 0.30
C GLN A 72 -9.68 -4.67 1.77
N TYR A 73 -8.85 -3.72 2.18
CA TYR A 73 -8.74 -3.32 3.59
C TYR A 73 -9.84 -2.33 4.04
N TRP A 74 -10.30 -1.45 3.15
CA TRP A 74 -11.39 -0.50 3.44
C TRP A 74 -12.77 -1.13 3.31
N PHE A 75 -13.03 -1.82 2.19
CA PHE A 75 -14.40 -2.22 1.81
C PHE A 75 -14.68 -3.71 2.00
N HIS A 76 -13.67 -4.54 2.20
CA HIS A 76 -13.86 -5.95 2.52
C HIS A 76 -13.78 -6.17 4.05
N PRO A 77 -14.91 -6.19 4.77
CA PRO A 77 -14.95 -6.67 6.14
C PRO A 77 -14.78 -8.20 6.12
N LYS A 78 -13.55 -8.70 5.97
CA LYS A 78 -13.27 -10.09 6.32
C LYS A 78 -13.37 -10.19 7.86
N ASN A 79 -14.57 -10.60 8.26
CA ASN A 79 -15.11 -11.03 9.55
C ASN A 79 -14.53 -10.41 10.84
N ARG A 80 -15.40 -9.65 11.52
CA ARG A 80 -15.45 -9.52 12.98
C ARG A 80 -15.94 -10.83 13.66
N SER A 81 -15.52 -11.99 13.18
CA SER A 81 -15.85 -13.31 13.74
C SER A 81 -14.50 -14.02 13.94
N ASP A 82 -13.99 -14.36 15.12
CA ASP A 82 -14.63 -14.64 16.40
C ASP A 82 -13.76 -14.16 17.56
N LYS A 83 -14.27 -13.19 18.32
CA LYS A 83 -14.15 -13.28 19.78
C LYS A 83 -15.57 -13.37 20.30
N ALA A 84 -16.24 -14.50 20.04
CA ALA A 84 -17.28 -14.92 20.96
C ALA A 84 -16.61 -14.93 22.35
N PRO A 85 -17.18 -14.26 23.37
CA PRO A 85 -16.64 -14.37 24.71
C PRO A 85 -16.68 -15.85 25.05
N SER A 86 -15.50 -16.46 25.25
CA SER A 86 -15.41 -17.82 25.77
C SER A 86 -16.33 -17.86 26.98
N GLY A 87 -17.35 -18.71 26.87
CA GLY A 87 -18.45 -18.79 27.79
C GLY A 87 -17.95 -18.76 29.22
N ALA A 88 -18.65 -17.95 29.99
CA ALA A 88 -18.60 -17.96 31.43
C ALA A 88 -18.68 -19.40 31.97
N ARG A 89 -17.90 -19.67 33.03
CA ARG A 89 -18.16 -20.65 34.08
C ARG A 89 -18.82 -21.96 33.62
N GLN A 90 -18.01 -23.01 33.48
CA GLN A 90 -18.45 -24.33 33.88
C GLN A 90 -17.85 -24.60 35.27
N THR A 91 -18.75 -24.53 36.26
CA THR A 91 -18.76 -25.15 37.59
C THR A 91 -17.46 -25.26 38.38
#